data_AF-A0AAV2EQP4-F1
#
_entry.id   AF-A0AAV2EQP4-F1
#
_cell.length_a   1.000
_cell.length_b   1.000
_cell.length_c   1.000
_cell.angle_alpha   90.00
_cell.angle_beta   90.00
_cell.angle_gamma   90.00
#
_symmetry.space_group_name_H-M   'P 1'
#
loop_
_entity.id
_entity.type
_entity.pdbx_description
1 polymer ?
#
loop_
_entity_poly.entity_id
_entity_poly.type
_entity_poly.pdbx_seq_one_letter_code
_entity_poly.pdbx_strand_id
1 'polypeptide(L)'
;MDILSFIIDKLKEAGLLTGFRIDETNRRGAVTHLLYADDAIIFCDDREEEVLNILAALVCFQCITGLRVNLSKTRIFPVGDVPNISRLSQVLGCDWEFLPTTYLGLPLGAPVFSSAIWNPVISKLRNRLESWKGSFLSLGGRVVLINAVLSSQSTYSCSLFPAPKGVVNAMEKIQRDFLWSGSMDKEKIHLISWDVCKIPKQKGGLGIRDLETHNHSLLLKWLWRFSSERESWWRELICLKFPSASSEWSSGDCVGSAGCSPWSQILKLKHTFWKMARIEQGSGCWTSFWHDHWVEGPCLAEKFPRVMAAAVFPSSRVADHLSSVGGNILWDIPLKFTLRGGAERERECLMNLLEIIPSINFTAGPERVTWLPDASAGFSVKSAYDHLRADRHFGVEDFPFKVVWQKIIPSKICTFLWIVFHKRLLTRDNLKKRGIQLPSRCPLCEKAEENPNHLFINCSFSKEVWWRMRSFVRIASTTVDNDDISTRIMRWFCQNPSSPWQWCTKVFLHAFCWSIWMERNSRVFKGEAVFPQVTAFRTGCLIASWVSAAGKVDKQVVEAWVLTLKSKLIPRS
;
A
#
# COMPACT_ATOMS: atom_id res chain seq x y z
N MET A 1 1.50 22.67 -29.04
CA MET A 1 1.58 23.26 -27.69
C MET A 1 2.93 23.91 -27.44
N ASP A 2 4.03 23.32 -27.90
CA ASP A 2 5.36 23.96 -27.85
C ASP A 2 5.40 25.34 -28.51
N ILE A 3 4.66 25.54 -29.61
CA ILE A 3 4.52 26.86 -30.25
C ILE A 3 3.85 27.88 -29.30
N LEU A 4 2.84 27.47 -28.53
CA LEU A 4 2.20 28.35 -27.55
C LEU A 4 3.17 28.69 -26.42
N SER A 5 3.89 27.69 -25.90
CA SER A 5 4.95 27.88 -24.91
C SER A 5 5.98 28.91 -25.40
N PHE A 6 6.48 28.74 -26.62
CA PHE A 6 7.44 29.65 -27.24
C PHE A 6 6.91 31.09 -27.36
N ILE A 7 5.67 31.28 -27.81
CA ILE A 7 5.06 32.62 -27.91
C ILE A 7 4.94 33.27 -26.53
N ILE A 8 4.49 32.52 -25.52
CA ILE A 8 4.36 33.03 -24.14
C ILE A 8 5.74 33.38 -23.55
N ASP A 9 6.76 32.57 -23.81
CA ASP A 9 8.13 32.86 -23.38
C ASP A 9 8.66 34.15 -24.02
N LYS A 10 8.33 34.42 -25.30
CA LYS A 10 8.63 35.70 -25.94
C LYS A 10 7.91 36.90 -25.33
N LEU A 11 6.65 36.73 -24.93
CA LEU A 11 5.95 37.79 -24.18
C LEU A 11 6.64 38.09 -22.84
N LYS A 12 7.10 37.05 -22.15
CA LYS A 12 7.84 37.20 -20.89
C LYS A 12 9.17 37.91 -21.09
N GLU A 13 9.97 37.49 -22.08
CA GLU A 13 11.25 38.12 -22.43
C GLU A 13 11.09 39.60 -22.79
N ALA A 14 10.00 39.96 -23.46
CA ALA A 14 9.66 41.34 -23.82
C ALA A 14 9.08 42.17 -22.65
N GLY A 15 8.89 41.58 -21.46
CA GLY A 15 8.26 42.27 -20.32
C GLY A 15 6.76 42.52 -20.47
N LEU A 16 6.12 41.92 -21.47
CA LEU A 16 4.69 42.05 -21.79
C LEU A 16 3.80 41.12 -20.95
N LEU A 17 4.41 40.12 -20.30
CA LEU A 17 3.75 39.20 -19.38
C LEU A 17 4.64 39.04 -18.14
N THR A 18 4.11 39.36 -16.96
CA THR A 18 4.89 39.32 -15.71
C THR A 18 4.97 37.91 -15.14
N GLY A 19 3.86 37.17 -15.23
CA GLY A 19 3.71 35.83 -14.64
C GLY A 19 3.63 35.84 -13.11
N PHE A 20 3.51 34.64 -12.53
CA PHE A 20 3.44 34.45 -11.08
C PHE A 20 4.84 34.39 -10.44
N ARG A 21 5.08 35.18 -9.40
CA ARG A 21 6.34 35.19 -8.63
C ARG A 21 6.11 34.63 -7.23
N ILE A 22 7.05 33.81 -6.76
CA ILE A 22 6.99 33.17 -5.43
C ILE A 22 7.84 33.91 -4.40
N ASP A 23 8.91 34.56 -4.85
CA ASP A 23 9.83 35.35 -4.05
C ASP A 23 10.31 36.55 -4.89
N GLU A 24 10.53 37.68 -4.22
CA GLU A 24 11.13 38.90 -4.76
C GLU A 24 12.58 38.69 -5.24
N THR A 25 13.32 37.70 -4.70
CA THR A 25 14.76 37.49 -4.98
C THR A 25 15.08 36.76 -6.30
N ASN A 26 14.06 36.28 -7.03
CA ASN A 26 14.09 36.02 -8.48
C ASN A 26 15.26 35.16 -9.07
N ARG A 27 15.59 33.99 -8.51
CA ARG A 27 16.70 33.14 -9.01
C ARG A 27 16.49 32.46 -10.38
N ARG A 28 15.25 32.23 -10.84
CA ARG A 28 14.93 31.61 -12.15
C ARG A 28 13.76 32.25 -12.92
N GLY A 29 13.22 33.38 -12.45
CA GLY A 29 12.13 34.09 -13.11
C GLY A 29 10.72 33.59 -12.77
N ALA A 30 9.71 34.37 -13.17
CA ALA A 30 8.30 34.11 -12.90
C ALA A 30 7.72 32.91 -13.69
N VAL A 31 6.70 32.27 -13.12
CA VAL A 31 5.91 31.20 -13.77
C VAL A 31 4.89 31.84 -14.68
N THR A 32 4.98 31.63 -16.00
CA THR A 32 4.00 32.22 -16.93
C THR A 32 2.93 31.24 -17.36
N HIS A 33 3.25 29.96 -17.50
CA HIS A 33 2.28 28.98 -17.97
C HIS A 33 2.61 27.54 -17.55
N LEU A 34 1.58 26.69 -17.50
CA LEU A 34 1.66 25.24 -17.28
C LEU A 34 0.82 24.54 -18.34
N LEU A 35 1.41 23.57 -19.03
CA LEU A 35 0.74 22.85 -20.13
C LEU A 35 0.69 21.35 -19.82
N TYR A 36 -0.46 20.74 -20.06
CA TYR A 36 -0.64 19.29 -20.07
C TYR A 36 -1.54 18.88 -21.24
N ALA A 37 -0.94 18.33 -22.30
CA ALA A 37 -1.63 18.10 -23.56
C ALA A 37 -2.35 19.38 -24.03
N ASP A 38 -3.68 19.35 -24.21
CA ASP A 38 -4.51 20.50 -24.61
C ASP A 38 -4.92 21.42 -23.45
N ASP A 39 -4.77 20.97 -22.20
CA ASP A 39 -5.06 21.78 -21.01
C ASP A 39 -3.90 22.76 -20.72
N ALA A 40 -4.21 24.05 -20.65
CA ALA A 40 -3.25 25.12 -20.39
C ALA A 40 -3.70 26.04 -19.26
N ILE A 41 -2.78 26.38 -18.35
CA ILE A 41 -2.95 27.42 -17.34
C ILE A 41 -1.93 28.52 -17.66
N ILE A 42 -2.39 29.76 -17.75
CA ILE A 42 -1.54 30.94 -17.97
C ILE A 42 -1.70 31.86 -16.76
N PHE A 43 -0.59 32.35 -16.22
CA PHE A 43 -0.54 33.30 -15.11
C PHE A 43 -0.24 34.70 -15.64
N CYS A 44 -1.02 35.68 -15.19
CA CYS A 44 -0.85 37.10 -15.49
C CYS A 44 -1.24 37.93 -14.26
N ASP A 45 -0.80 39.18 -14.25
CA ASP A 45 -1.22 40.17 -13.27
C ASP A 45 -2.60 40.75 -13.62
N ASP A 46 -3.22 41.50 -12.71
CA ASP A 46 -4.57 42.08 -12.90
C ASP A 46 -4.62 43.27 -13.90
N ARG A 47 -3.65 43.36 -14.81
CA ARG A 47 -3.49 44.42 -15.79
C ARG A 47 -4.18 44.08 -17.11
N GLU A 48 -5.04 44.97 -17.60
CA GLU A 48 -5.78 44.79 -18.87
C GLU A 48 -4.83 44.55 -20.06
N GLU A 49 -3.68 45.24 -20.08
CA GLU A 49 -2.65 45.07 -21.11
C GLU A 49 -2.08 43.64 -21.18
N GLU A 50 -1.84 42.98 -20.03
CA GLU A 50 -1.33 41.61 -20.02
C GLU A 50 -2.36 40.62 -20.60
N VAL A 51 -3.64 40.81 -20.28
CA VAL A 51 -4.73 39.98 -20.81
C VAL A 51 -4.88 40.17 -22.32
N LEU A 52 -4.74 41.41 -22.81
CA LEU A 52 -4.70 41.70 -24.25
C LEU A 52 -3.51 41.03 -24.94
N ASN A 53 -2.33 41.05 -24.32
CA ASN A 53 -1.14 40.38 -24.85
C ASN A 53 -1.34 38.86 -24.92
N ILE A 54 -1.99 38.26 -23.92
CA ILE A 54 -2.36 36.83 -23.94
C ILE A 54 -3.34 36.55 -25.08
N LEU A 55 -4.38 37.37 -25.25
CA LEU A 55 -5.33 37.20 -26.35
C LEU A 55 -4.62 37.27 -27.71
N ALA A 56 -3.74 38.24 -27.90
CA ALA A 56 -2.93 38.36 -29.11
C ALA A 56 -2.06 37.12 -29.34
N ALA A 57 -1.39 36.60 -28.29
CA ALA A 57 -0.62 35.36 -28.37
C ALA A 57 -1.48 34.14 -28.75
N LEU A 58 -2.70 34.02 -28.19
CA LEU A 58 -3.63 32.96 -28.53
C LEU A 58 -4.09 33.07 -29.99
N VAL A 59 -4.37 34.27 -30.50
CA VAL A 59 -4.72 34.49 -31.91
C VAL A 59 -3.56 34.14 -32.83
N CYS A 60 -2.33 34.58 -32.52
CA CYS A 60 -1.13 34.22 -33.27
C CYS A 60 -0.93 32.70 -33.29
N PHE A 61 -1.08 32.04 -32.15
CA PHE A 61 -1.02 30.58 -32.05
C PHE A 61 -2.06 29.89 -32.95
N GLN A 62 -3.31 30.37 -32.97
CA GLN A 62 -4.35 29.83 -33.85
C GLN A 62 -4.01 30.02 -35.33
N CYS A 63 -3.48 31.19 -35.71
CA CYS A 63 -3.07 31.48 -37.08
C CYS A 63 -1.91 30.59 -37.55
N ILE A 64 -0.93 30.34 -36.68
CA ILE A 64 0.26 29.52 -37.02
C ILE A 64 -0.08 28.03 -37.07
N THR A 65 -0.88 27.54 -36.11
CA THR A 65 -1.12 26.10 -35.96
C THR A 65 -2.38 25.60 -36.67
N GLY A 66 -3.30 26.50 -37.03
CA GLY A 66 -4.63 26.15 -37.51
C GLY A 66 -5.57 25.58 -36.44
N LEU A 67 -5.10 25.47 -35.18
CA LEU A 67 -5.93 25.05 -34.05
C LEU A 67 -6.82 26.22 -33.59
N ARG A 68 -7.92 25.92 -32.90
CA ARG A 68 -8.81 26.94 -32.30
C ARG A 68 -8.86 26.81 -30.79
N VAL A 69 -8.77 27.94 -30.10
CA VAL A 69 -8.99 27.98 -28.65
C VAL A 69 -10.49 27.91 -28.36
N ASN A 70 -10.87 27.03 -27.44
CA ASN A 70 -12.26 26.90 -27.05
C ASN A 70 -12.62 27.88 -25.91
N LEU A 71 -13.01 29.11 -26.28
CA LEU A 71 -13.37 30.16 -25.33
C LEU A 71 -14.53 29.77 -24.39
N SER A 72 -15.41 28.85 -24.80
CA SER A 72 -16.49 28.35 -23.93
C SER A 72 -16.00 27.48 -22.78
N LYS A 73 -14.80 26.88 -22.90
CA LYS A 73 -14.14 26.11 -21.84
C LYS A 73 -13.07 26.94 -21.11
N THR A 74 -12.61 28.04 -21.72
CA THR A 74 -11.67 28.96 -21.08
C THR A 74 -12.38 29.72 -19.96
N ARG A 75 -11.70 29.85 -18.82
CA ARG A 75 -12.19 30.57 -17.64
C ARG A 75 -11.06 31.39 -17.03
N ILE A 76 -11.38 32.58 -16.52
CA ILE A 76 -10.45 33.36 -15.68
C ILE A 76 -10.76 33.05 -14.20
N PHE A 77 -9.70 32.80 -13.42
CA PHE A 77 -9.81 32.56 -11.99
C PHE A 77 -9.06 33.66 -11.22
N PRO A 78 -9.75 34.58 -10.53
CA PRO A 78 -9.09 35.60 -9.71
C PRO A 78 -8.43 34.93 -8.48
N VAL A 79 -7.18 35.31 -8.20
CA VAL A 79 -6.42 34.86 -7.02
C VAL A 79 -6.12 36.07 -6.15
N GLY A 80 -6.78 36.17 -4.99
CA GLY A 80 -6.75 37.37 -4.16
C GLY A 80 -7.89 38.34 -4.48
N ASP A 81 -7.70 39.60 -4.14
CA ASP A 81 -8.67 40.66 -4.46
C ASP A 81 -8.38 41.23 -5.85
N VAL A 82 -9.33 41.07 -6.78
CA VAL A 82 -9.21 41.48 -8.18
C VAL A 82 -10.47 42.26 -8.56
N PRO A 83 -10.53 43.57 -8.30
CA PRO A 83 -11.76 44.36 -8.43
C PRO A 83 -12.22 44.51 -9.89
N ASN A 84 -11.30 44.40 -10.86
CA ASN A 84 -11.56 44.58 -12.29
C ASN A 84 -11.81 43.27 -13.06
N ILE A 85 -12.06 42.14 -12.38
CA ILE A 85 -12.20 40.81 -13.01
C ILE A 85 -13.24 40.75 -14.15
N SER A 86 -14.36 41.46 -14.00
CA SER A 86 -15.42 41.50 -15.01
C SER A 86 -14.94 42.18 -16.30
N ARG A 87 -14.08 43.19 -16.18
CA ARG A 87 -13.48 43.87 -17.33
C ARG A 87 -12.47 42.96 -18.03
N LEU A 88 -11.61 42.29 -17.28
CA LEU A 88 -10.60 41.35 -17.82
C LEU A 88 -11.25 40.17 -18.57
N SER A 89 -12.36 39.65 -18.03
CA SER A 89 -13.19 38.61 -18.66
C SER A 89 -13.77 39.06 -20.00
N GLN A 90 -14.28 40.30 -20.09
CA GLN A 90 -14.78 40.86 -21.34
C GLN A 90 -13.67 41.03 -22.39
N VAL A 91 -12.47 41.44 -21.97
CA VAL A 91 -11.32 41.61 -22.86
C VAL A 91 -10.88 40.27 -23.47
N LEU A 92 -10.78 39.22 -22.65
CA LEU A 92 -10.41 37.90 -23.14
C LEU A 92 -11.54 37.19 -23.90
N GLY A 93 -12.80 37.59 -23.67
CA GLY A 93 -13.98 37.01 -24.30
C GLY A 93 -14.40 35.66 -23.70
N CYS A 94 -14.17 35.46 -22.39
CA CYS A 94 -14.54 34.22 -21.69
C CYS A 94 -15.13 34.52 -20.30
N ASP A 95 -15.85 33.57 -19.71
CA ASP A 95 -16.42 33.75 -18.37
C ASP A 95 -15.34 33.66 -17.28
N TRP A 96 -15.65 34.11 -16.07
CA TRP A 96 -14.79 34.00 -14.91
C TRP A 96 -15.48 33.21 -13.78
N GLU A 97 -14.69 32.48 -13.00
CA GLU A 97 -15.15 31.62 -11.90
C GLU A 97 -14.19 31.73 -10.70
N PHE A 98 -14.67 31.47 -9.49
CA PHE A 98 -13.81 31.42 -8.31
C PHE A 98 -13.23 30.01 -8.09
N LEU A 99 -12.03 29.94 -7.52
CA LEU A 99 -11.53 28.69 -6.95
C LEU A 99 -12.40 28.28 -5.74
N PRO A 100 -12.65 26.98 -5.51
CA PRO A 100 -12.01 25.83 -6.14
C PRO A 100 -12.66 25.34 -7.45
N THR A 101 -11.85 24.86 -8.39
CA THR A 101 -12.29 24.25 -9.66
C THR A 101 -11.64 22.87 -9.89
N THR A 102 -12.03 22.12 -10.92
CA THR A 102 -11.41 20.82 -11.25
C THR A 102 -10.42 20.96 -12.40
N TYR A 103 -9.16 20.61 -12.18
CA TYR A 103 -8.09 20.57 -13.19
C TYR A 103 -7.43 19.18 -13.19
N LEU A 104 -7.32 18.54 -14.37
CA LEU A 104 -6.80 17.16 -14.52
C LEU A 104 -7.47 16.14 -13.60
N GLY A 105 -8.76 16.33 -13.31
CA GLY A 105 -9.54 15.47 -12.41
C GLY A 105 -9.25 15.66 -10.92
N LEU A 106 -8.56 16.75 -10.54
CA LEU A 106 -8.27 17.11 -9.15
C LEU A 106 -8.80 18.51 -8.83
N PRO A 107 -9.25 18.74 -7.59
CA PRO A 107 -9.70 20.06 -7.19
C PRO A 107 -8.50 20.99 -6.97
N LEU A 108 -8.42 22.06 -7.76
CA LEU A 108 -7.49 23.16 -7.64
C LEU A 108 -8.05 24.20 -6.67
N GLY A 109 -7.25 24.68 -5.72
CA GLY A 109 -7.66 25.69 -4.73
C GLY A 109 -8.53 25.18 -3.58
N ALA A 110 -8.88 23.89 -3.57
CA ALA A 110 -9.60 23.30 -2.44
C ALA A 110 -8.68 23.10 -1.21
N PRO A 111 -9.22 23.17 0.02
CA PRO A 111 -8.46 22.81 1.21
C PRO A 111 -7.95 21.37 1.11
N VAL A 112 -6.65 21.15 1.40
CA VAL A 112 -5.96 19.86 1.22
C VAL A 112 -6.58 18.72 2.04
N PHE A 113 -7.26 19.04 3.13
CA PHE A 113 -7.96 18.07 3.98
C PHE A 113 -9.44 17.91 3.67
N SER A 114 -9.94 18.57 2.63
CA SER A 114 -11.36 18.47 2.28
C SER A 114 -11.68 17.04 1.87
N SER A 115 -12.65 16.44 2.56
CA SER A 115 -13.22 15.14 2.17
C SER A 115 -13.82 15.20 0.76
N ALA A 116 -14.15 16.40 0.26
CA ALA A 116 -14.67 16.62 -1.09
C ALA A 116 -13.71 16.12 -2.18
N ILE A 117 -12.39 16.23 -1.99
CA ILE A 117 -11.37 15.70 -2.93
C ILE A 117 -11.57 14.20 -3.15
N TRP A 118 -12.01 13.50 -2.11
CA TRP A 118 -12.10 12.06 -2.08
C TRP A 118 -13.49 11.52 -2.42
N ASN A 119 -14.52 12.36 -2.43
CA ASN A 119 -15.89 11.97 -2.79
C ASN A 119 -15.99 11.32 -4.18
N PRO A 120 -15.34 11.84 -5.25
CA PRO A 120 -15.31 11.17 -6.55
C PRO A 120 -14.63 9.80 -6.50
N VAL A 121 -13.59 9.63 -5.67
CA VAL A 121 -12.87 8.36 -5.52
C VAL A 121 -13.73 7.35 -4.76
N ILE A 122 -14.35 7.77 -3.65
CA ILE A 122 -15.26 6.95 -2.85
C ILE A 122 -16.48 6.51 -3.67
N SER A 123 -17.11 7.44 -4.39
CA SER A 123 -18.26 7.12 -5.25
C SER A 123 -17.90 6.17 -6.38
N LYS A 124 -16.76 6.36 -7.06
CA LYS A 124 -16.29 5.41 -8.08
C LYS A 124 -15.97 4.04 -7.50
N LEU A 125 -15.33 3.97 -6.34
CA LEU A 125 -15.06 2.70 -5.63
C LEU A 125 -16.37 1.98 -5.33
N ARG A 126 -17.35 2.71 -4.78
CA ARG A 126 -18.68 2.21 -4.45
C ARG A 126 -19.40 1.70 -5.69
N ASN A 127 -19.56 2.53 -6.70
CA ASN A 127 -20.27 2.20 -7.94
C ASN A 127 -19.66 0.98 -8.64
N ARG A 128 -18.33 0.86 -8.66
CA ARG A 128 -17.68 -0.33 -9.22
C ARG A 128 -18.02 -1.57 -8.41
N LEU A 129 -17.84 -1.56 -7.09
CA LEU A 129 -18.13 -2.73 -6.26
C LEU A 129 -19.62 -3.10 -6.23
N GLU A 130 -20.52 -2.13 -6.35
CA GLU A 130 -21.98 -2.33 -6.44
C GLU A 130 -22.40 -2.86 -7.82
N SER A 131 -21.77 -2.41 -8.90
CA SER A 131 -22.06 -2.92 -10.26
C SER A 131 -21.78 -4.41 -10.41
N TRP A 132 -20.84 -4.94 -9.61
CA TRP A 132 -20.63 -6.37 -9.50
C TRP A 132 -21.71 -6.96 -8.60
N LYS A 133 -22.47 -7.94 -9.12
CA LYS A 133 -23.38 -8.74 -8.30
C LYS A 133 -22.58 -9.63 -7.33
N GLY A 134 -22.04 -9.04 -6.26
CA GLY A 134 -21.16 -9.70 -5.29
C GLY A 134 -21.83 -10.88 -4.58
N SER A 135 -23.16 -10.99 -4.65
CA SER A 135 -23.94 -12.15 -4.25
C SER A 135 -23.57 -13.44 -5.00
N PHE A 136 -23.17 -13.37 -6.27
CA PHE A 136 -22.74 -14.53 -7.07
C PHE A 136 -21.26 -14.87 -6.93
N LEU A 137 -20.48 -13.99 -6.30
CA LEU A 137 -19.04 -14.19 -6.12
C LEU A 137 -18.73 -14.90 -4.81
N SER A 138 -17.79 -15.85 -4.89
CA SER A 138 -17.19 -16.43 -3.70
C SER A 138 -16.39 -15.38 -2.92
N LEU A 139 -16.15 -15.62 -1.63
CA LEU A 139 -15.31 -14.75 -0.81
C LEU A 139 -13.92 -14.55 -1.44
N GLY A 140 -13.32 -15.61 -1.99
CA GLY A 140 -12.06 -15.52 -2.72
C GLY A 140 -12.14 -14.65 -3.98
N GLY A 141 -13.24 -14.74 -4.74
CA GLY A 141 -13.48 -13.87 -5.91
C GLY A 141 -13.62 -12.40 -5.52
N ARG A 142 -14.30 -12.10 -4.41
CA ARG A 142 -14.43 -10.74 -3.88
C ARG A 142 -13.08 -10.14 -3.47
N VAL A 143 -12.19 -10.92 -2.84
CA VAL A 143 -10.82 -10.48 -2.52
C VAL A 143 -10.05 -10.08 -3.78
N VAL A 144 -10.17 -10.86 -4.86
CA VAL A 144 -9.52 -10.56 -6.14
C VAL A 144 -10.03 -9.23 -6.71
N LEU A 145 -11.36 -9.01 -6.68
CA LEU A 145 -11.95 -7.75 -7.15
C LEU A 145 -11.54 -6.54 -6.31
N ILE A 146 -11.54 -6.66 -4.97
CA ILE A 146 -11.09 -5.58 -4.09
C ILE A 146 -9.67 -5.13 -4.47
N ASN A 147 -8.75 -6.10 -4.61
CA ASN A 147 -7.36 -5.80 -4.96
C ASN A 147 -7.20 -5.23 -6.38
N ALA A 148 -8.02 -5.68 -7.34
CA ALA A 148 -7.99 -5.18 -8.72
C ALA A 148 -8.55 -3.75 -8.84
N VAL A 149 -9.69 -3.46 -8.19
CA VAL A 149 -10.35 -2.14 -8.23
C VAL A 149 -9.50 -1.08 -7.55
N LEU A 150 -8.88 -1.42 -6.41
CA LEU A 150 -7.99 -0.51 -5.69
C LEU A 150 -6.72 -0.12 -6.45
N SER A 151 -6.16 -1.06 -7.21
CA SER A 151 -4.87 -0.83 -7.88
C SER A 151 -4.95 0.23 -8.99
N SER A 152 -6.15 0.52 -9.53
CA SER A 152 -6.34 1.43 -10.65
C SER A 152 -7.02 2.76 -10.28
N GLN A 153 -8.00 2.75 -9.36
CA GLN A 153 -8.94 3.88 -9.26
C GLN A 153 -8.53 4.97 -8.26
N SER A 154 -7.83 4.62 -7.18
CA SER A 154 -7.43 5.55 -6.12
C SER A 154 -5.96 5.99 -6.22
N THR A 155 -5.14 5.28 -6.99
CA THR A 155 -3.68 5.46 -7.04
C THR A 155 -3.28 6.88 -7.46
N TYR A 156 -4.01 7.51 -8.38
CA TYR A 156 -3.71 8.87 -8.83
C TYR A 156 -3.85 9.89 -7.69
N SER A 157 -5.03 10.00 -7.08
CA SER A 157 -5.27 10.90 -5.93
C SER A 157 -4.40 10.53 -4.72
N CYS A 158 -4.25 9.24 -4.42
CA CYS A 158 -3.37 8.76 -3.34
C CYS A 158 -1.88 9.01 -3.60
N SER A 159 -1.47 9.26 -4.84
CA SER A 159 -0.08 9.61 -5.13
C SER A 159 0.23 11.09 -4.90
N LEU A 160 -0.79 11.93 -4.84
CA LEU A 160 -0.64 13.39 -4.77
C LEU A 160 -1.03 13.95 -3.40
N PHE A 161 -2.04 13.36 -2.77
CA PHE A 161 -2.58 13.84 -1.51
C PHE A 161 -2.51 12.78 -0.41
N PRO A 162 -2.23 13.20 0.84
CA PRO A 162 -2.45 12.36 2.02
C PRO A 162 -3.95 12.09 2.17
N ALA A 163 -4.32 10.82 2.28
CA ALA A 163 -5.70 10.43 2.54
C ALA A 163 -6.03 10.67 4.01
N PRO A 164 -7.02 11.52 4.35
CA PRO A 164 -7.46 11.67 5.73
C PRO A 164 -7.95 10.33 6.29
N LYS A 165 -7.71 10.08 7.58
CA LYS A 165 -8.09 8.80 8.22
C LYS A 165 -9.58 8.48 8.06
N GLY A 166 -10.45 9.48 8.11
CA GLY A 166 -11.89 9.33 7.85
C GLY A 166 -12.20 8.81 6.43
N VAL A 167 -11.47 9.29 5.42
CA VAL A 167 -11.59 8.83 4.02
C VAL A 167 -11.11 7.39 3.89
N VAL A 168 -9.95 7.07 4.46
CA VAL A 168 -9.41 5.71 4.48
C VAL A 168 -10.43 4.75 5.11
N ASN A 169 -10.97 5.12 6.28
CA ASN A 169 -11.99 4.32 6.97
C ASN A 169 -13.26 4.15 6.13
N ALA A 170 -13.70 5.19 5.41
CA ALA A 170 -14.86 5.11 4.52
C ALA A 170 -14.63 4.13 3.35
N MET A 171 -13.44 4.18 2.73
CA MET A 171 -13.06 3.24 1.67
C MET A 171 -12.92 1.81 2.19
N GLU A 172 -12.29 1.62 3.35
CA GLU A 172 -12.17 0.31 3.98
C GLU A 172 -13.51 -0.25 4.42
N LYS A 173 -14.46 0.59 4.87
CA LYS A 173 -15.83 0.18 5.18
C LYS A 173 -16.50 -0.40 3.95
N ILE A 174 -16.45 0.31 2.81
CA ILE A 174 -16.99 -0.16 1.52
C ILE A 174 -16.40 -1.53 1.13
N GLN A 175 -15.08 -1.72 1.28
CA GLN A 175 -14.42 -2.99 0.96
C GLN A 175 -14.82 -4.11 1.90
N ARG A 176 -14.92 -3.82 3.19
CA ARG A 176 -15.30 -4.77 4.24
C ARG A 176 -16.73 -5.23 4.06
N ASP A 177 -17.64 -4.29 3.83
CA ASP A 177 -19.04 -4.56 3.57
C ASP A 177 -19.15 -5.43 2.31
N PHE A 178 -18.52 -5.04 1.20
CA PHE A 178 -18.48 -5.85 -0.02
C PHE A 178 -17.91 -7.25 0.20
N LEU A 179 -16.78 -7.39 0.93
CA LEU A 179 -16.13 -8.66 1.19
C LEU A 179 -17.08 -9.64 1.89
N TRP A 180 -17.73 -9.21 2.98
CA TRP A 180 -18.53 -10.10 3.82
C TRP A 180 -19.96 -10.26 3.31
N SER A 181 -20.65 -9.16 2.98
CA SER A 181 -22.05 -9.18 2.54
C SER A 181 -22.21 -9.68 1.10
N GLY A 182 -21.36 -9.18 0.19
CA GLY A 182 -21.51 -9.27 -1.27
C GLY A 182 -22.61 -8.38 -1.84
N SER A 183 -23.31 -7.64 -0.99
CA SER A 183 -24.38 -6.71 -1.33
C SER A 183 -24.47 -5.74 -0.18
N MET A 184 -24.32 -4.45 -0.44
CA MET A 184 -24.25 -3.43 0.62
C MET A 184 -25.52 -3.37 1.50
N ASP A 185 -26.64 -3.92 1.03
CA ASP A 185 -27.94 -3.91 1.71
C ASP A 185 -28.17 -5.11 2.65
N LYS A 186 -27.26 -6.09 2.71
CA LYS A 186 -27.42 -7.29 3.55
C LYS A 186 -26.34 -7.37 4.60
N GLU A 187 -26.70 -7.20 5.86
CA GLU A 187 -25.77 -7.44 6.96
C GLU A 187 -25.39 -8.93 7.03
N LYS A 188 -24.09 -9.22 6.97
CA LYS A 188 -23.53 -10.55 7.23
C LYS A 188 -22.48 -10.46 8.31
N ILE A 189 -22.38 -11.53 9.09
CA ILE A 189 -21.41 -11.64 10.17
C ILE A 189 -19.98 -11.54 9.63
N HIS A 190 -19.22 -10.55 10.11
CA HIS A 190 -17.79 -10.43 9.85
C HIS A 190 -17.04 -11.50 10.64
N LEU A 191 -16.48 -12.50 9.94
CA LEU A 191 -15.88 -13.68 10.58
C LEU A 191 -14.52 -13.38 11.19
N ILE A 192 -13.70 -12.60 10.47
CA ILE A 192 -12.32 -12.27 10.81
C ILE A 192 -12.15 -10.75 10.77
N SER A 193 -11.30 -10.19 11.63
CA SER A 193 -11.05 -8.75 11.68
C SER A 193 -10.46 -8.23 10.37
N TRP A 194 -10.71 -6.94 10.08
CA TRP A 194 -10.20 -6.31 8.86
C TRP A 194 -8.67 -6.26 8.84
N ASP A 195 -8.04 -6.01 9.99
CA ASP A 195 -6.57 -5.99 10.09
C ASP A 195 -5.93 -7.32 9.71
N VAL A 196 -6.53 -8.45 10.11
CA VAL A 196 -6.06 -9.77 9.68
C VAL A 196 -6.26 -9.97 8.17
N CYS A 197 -7.33 -9.43 7.59
CA CYS A 197 -7.55 -9.50 6.14
C CYS A 197 -6.46 -8.75 5.35
N LYS A 198 -5.91 -7.67 5.92
CA LYS A 198 -4.80 -6.88 5.34
C LYS A 198 -3.44 -7.57 5.41
N ILE A 199 -3.25 -8.59 6.25
CA ILE A 199 -1.99 -9.35 6.37
C ILE A 199 -1.72 -10.16 5.08
N PRO A 200 -0.44 -10.43 4.69
CA PRO A 200 -0.16 -11.26 3.52
C PRO A 200 -0.71 -12.67 3.70
N LYS A 201 -1.07 -13.34 2.60
CA LYS A 201 -1.53 -14.74 2.67
C LYS A 201 -0.50 -15.68 3.31
N GLN A 202 0.78 -15.41 3.08
CA GLN A 202 1.92 -16.13 3.65
C GLN A 202 1.93 -16.09 5.17
N LYS A 203 1.44 -14.99 5.74
CA LYS A 203 1.41 -14.70 7.17
C LYS A 203 0.01 -14.88 7.78
N GLY A 204 -0.90 -15.53 7.04
CA GLY A 204 -2.24 -15.86 7.51
C GLY A 204 -3.34 -14.85 7.19
N GLY A 205 -3.11 -13.81 6.38
CA GLY A 205 -4.18 -12.90 5.96
C GLY A 205 -4.80 -13.23 4.60
N LEU A 206 -5.55 -12.29 4.03
CA LEU A 206 -6.11 -12.39 2.67
C LEU A 206 -5.27 -11.66 1.61
N GLY A 207 -4.29 -10.86 2.05
CA GLY A 207 -3.48 -10.01 1.19
C GLY A 207 -4.26 -8.84 0.60
N ILE A 208 -5.26 -8.32 1.32
CA ILE A 208 -5.92 -7.06 0.96
C ILE A 208 -4.93 -5.93 1.21
N ARG A 209 -4.86 -4.96 0.30
CA ARG A 209 -3.92 -3.84 0.42
C ARG A 209 -4.36 -2.89 1.54
N ASP A 210 -3.43 -2.55 2.43
CA ASP A 210 -3.64 -1.53 3.46
C ASP A 210 -3.57 -0.15 2.80
N LEU A 211 -4.68 0.59 2.82
CA LEU A 211 -4.81 1.83 2.08
C LEU A 211 -3.96 2.96 2.66
N GLU A 212 -3.84 3.03 3.99
CA GLU A 212 -3.01 4.04 4.66
C GLU A 212 -1.54 3.82 4.32
N THR A 213 -1.07 2.58 4.48
CA THR A 213 0.30 2.17 4.15
C THR A 213 0.58 2.37 2.67
N HIS A 214 -0.39 2.10 1.80
CA HIS A 214 -0.24 2.32 0.36
C HIS A 214 -0.17 3.81 0.00
N ASN A 215 -1.01 4.66 0.59
CA ASN A 215 -0.94 6.11 0.40
C ASN A 215 0.42 6.65 0.85
N HIS A 216 0.89 6.30 2.05
CA HIS A 216 2.23 6.68 2.49
C HIS A 216 3.32 6.19 1.54
N SER A 217 3.27 4.93 1.08
CA SER A 217 4.26 4.39 0.13
C SER A 217 4.30 5.15 -1.20
N LEU A 218 3.17 5.66 -1.67
CA LEU A 218 3.09 6.50 -2.87
C LEU A 218 3.66 7.90 -2.62
N LEU A 219 3.36 8.50 -1.46
CA LEU A 219 3.84 9.83 -1.10
C LEU A 219 5.35 9.88 -0.86
N LEU A 220 5.95 8.79 -0.35
CA LEU A 220 7.41 8.66 -0.22
C LEU A 220 8.14 8.82 -1.56
N LYS A 221 7.47 8.54 -2.69
CA LYS A 221 8.01 8.79 -4.03
C LYS A 221 8.38 10.26 -4.21
N TRP A 222 7.62 11.19 -3.66
CA TRP A 222 7.91 12.62 -3.79
C TRP A 222 9.14 13.04 -3.01
N LEU A 223 9.39 12.45 -1.84
CA LEU A 223 10.62 12.68 -1.09
C LEU A 223 11.84 12.12 -1.83
N TRP A 224 11.70 10.92 -2.42
CA TRP A 224 12.73 10.36 -3.31
C TRP A 224 13.00 11.24 -4.52
N ARG A 225 11.95 11.71 -5.21
CA ARG A 225 12.11 12.61 -6.36
C ARG A 225 12.74 13.94 -5.95
N PHE A 226 12.39 14.47 -4.77
CA PHE A 226 12.99 15.70 -4.25
C PHE A 226 14.49 15.55 -4.00
N SER A 227 14.91 14.40 -3.46
CA SER A 227 16.33 14.12 -3.25
C SER A 227 17.10 13.86 -4.55
N SER A 228 16.48 13.21 -5.53
CA SER A 228 17.16 12.74 -6.75
C SER A 228 17.09 13.72 -7.91
N GLU A 229 15.98 14.43 -8.10
CA GLU A 229 15.74 15.35 -9.23
C GLU A 229 16.21 16.78 -8.89
N ARG A 230 17.53 16.94 -8.66
CA ARG A 230 18.13 18.19 -8.14
C ARG A 230 17.85 19.43 -9.01
N GLU A 231 17.79 19.26 -10.33
CA GLU A 231 17.64 20.36 -11.29
C GLU A 231 16.19 20.66 -11.67
N SER A 232 15.24 19.84 -11.19
CA SER A 232 13.84 19.97 -11.55
C SER A 232 13.21 21.23 -10.99
N TRP A 233 12.49 21.95 -11.83
CA TRP A 233 11.90 23.25 -11.49
C TRP A 233 10.89 23.16 -10.34
N TRP A 234 10.13 22.06 -10.24
CA TRP A 234 9.20 21.83 -9.12
C TRP A 234 9.92 21.72 -7.77
N ARG A 235 11.14 21.16 -7.73
CA ARG A 235 11.94 21.05 -6.50
C ARG A 235 12.36 22.44 -6.04
N GLU A 236 12.84 23.25 -6.97
CA GLU A 236 13.24 24.64 -6.70
C GLU A 236 12.07 25.49 -6.20
N LEU A 237 10.89 25.34 -6.82
CA LEU A 237 9.65 25.96 -6.37
C LEU A 237 9.36 25.64 -4.89
N ILE A 238 9.54 24.38 -4.51
CA ILE A 238 9.39 23.92 -3.13
C ILE A 238 10.45 24.52 -2.22
N CYS A 239 11.72 24.58 -2.65
CA CYS A 239 12.79 25.21 -1.88
C CYS A 239 12.57 26.71 -1.67
N LEU A 240 12.02 27.42 -2.66
CA LEU A 240 11.67 28.84 -2.54
C LEU A 240 10.50 29.04 -1.57
N LYS A 241 9.47 28.21 -1.68
CA LYS A 241 8.29 28.29 -0.82
C LYS A 241 8.56 27.83 0.62
N PHE A 242 9.46 26.86 0.79
CA PHE A 242 9.80 26.22 2.06
C PHE A 242 11.33 26.13 2.21
N PRO A 243 12.01 27.27 2.44
CA PRO A 243 13.46 27.31 2.54
C PRO A 243 13.94 26.51 3.74
N SER A 244 14.94 25.65 3.51
CA SER A 244 15.62 24.87 4.54
C SER A 244 16.91 25.57 4.93
N ALA A 245 17.11 25.83 6.22
CA ALA A 245 18.35 26.41 6.73
C ALA A 245 19.45 25.37 6.97
N SER A 246 19.09 24.09 7.14
CA SER A 246 19.98 23.06 7.70
C SER A 246 20.28 21.88 6.78
N SER A 247 19.55 21.73 5.67
CA SER A 247 19.68 20.56 4.80
C SER A 247 19.26 20.91 3.38
N GLU A 248 20.05 20.49 2.39
CA GLU A 248 19.70 20.63 0.98
C GLU A 248 18.94 19.42 0.41
N TRP A 249 18.87 18.36 1.21
CA TRP A 249 18.19 17.10 0.89
C TRP A 249 16.74 17.09 1.35
N SER A 250 16.33 18.11 2.10
CA SER A 250 14.97 18.30 2.56
C SER A 250 14.58 19.77 2.52
N SER A 251 13.31 20.07 2.26
CA SER A 251 12.81 21.43 2.41
C SER A 251 12.65 21.78 3.90
N GLY A 252 12.51 23.08 4.19
CA GLY A 252 12.20 23.56 5.53
C GLY A 252 10.80 23.16 6.00
N ASP A 253 10.56 23.32 7.29
CA ASP A 253 9.26 23.05 7.89
C ASP A 253 8.21 24.07 7.41
N CYS A 254 6.99 23.59 7.21
CA CYS A 254 5.89 24.44 6.76
C CYS A 254 5.20 25.10 7.95
N VAL A 255 5.45 26.39 8.19
CA VAL A 255 4.82 27.17 9.27
C VAL A 255 3.62 27.98 8.74
N GLY A 256 2.59 28.18 9.56
CA GLY A 256 1.43 29.05 9.24
C GLY A 256 0.41 28.46 8.26
N SER A 257 -0.26 29.31 7.47
CA SER A 257 -1.24 28.90 6.43
C SER A 257 -0.65 27.98 5.36
N ALA A 258 0.68 28.03 5.18
CA ALA A 258 1.43 27.13 4.29
C ALA A 258 1.55 25.69 4.83
N GLY A 259 1.29 25.47 6.12
CA GLY A 259 1.18 24.15 6.78
C GLY A 259 -0.02 23.31 6.32
N CYS A 260 -0.93 23.91 5.55
CA CYS A 260 -2.06 23.22 4.92
C CYS A 260 -1.78 22.77 3.49
N SER A 261 -0.54 22.84 2.97
CA SER A 261 -0.20 22.41 1.61
C SER A 261 -0.04 20.88 1.49
N PRO A 262 -0.20 20.28 0.29
CA PRO A 262 0.06 18.85 0.09
C PRO A 262 1.49 18.48 0.44
N TRP A 263 2.45 19.35 0.08
CA TRP A 263 3.87 19.16 0.40
C TRP A 263 4.14 19.12 1.90
N SER A 264 3.52 20.01 2.68
CA SER A 264 3.64 20.00 4.15
C SER A 264 3.27 18.65 4.76
N GLN A 265 2.25 17.99 4.21
CA GLN A 265 1.84 16.68 4.70
C GLN A 265 2.77 15.56 4.25
N ILE A 266 3.34 15.65 3.05
CA ILE A 266 4.38 14.74 2.57
C ILE A 266 5.62 14.83 3.47
N LEU A 267 6.01 16.04 3.89
CA LEU A 267 7.14 16.26 4.80
C LEU A 267 6.97 15.59 6.15
N LYS A 268 5.75 15.34 6.63
CA LYS A 268 5.54 14.55 7.86
C LYS A 268 6.07 13.12 7.75
N LEU A 269 6.22 12.60 6.52
CA LEU A 269 6.80 11.29 6.25
C LEU A 269 8.33 11.33 6.14
N LYS A 270 8.99 12.48 6.31
CA LYS A 270 10.44 12.67 6.20
C LYS A 270 11.23 11.69 7.09
N HIS A 271 10.87 11.59 8.37
CA HIS A 271 11.54 10.66 9.28
C HIS A 271 11.36 9.20 8.83
N THR A 272 10.17 8.84 8.36
CA THR A 272 9.92 7.50 7.80
C THR A 272 10.74 7.24 6.54
N PHE A 273 10.87 8.22 5.65
CA PHE A 273 11.67 8.14 4.43
C PHE A 273 13.14 7.87 4.74
N TRP A 274 13.73 8.61 5.67
CA TRP A 274 15.16 8.48 6.01
C TRP A 274 15.52 7.20 6.77
N LYS A 275 14.54 6.45 7.31
CA LYS A 275 14.78 5.07 7.75
C LYS A 275 15.06 4.09 6.60
N MET A 276 14.68 4.46 5.37
CA MET A 276 14.78 3.63 4.17
C MET A 276 15.71 4.23 3.11
N ALA A 277 16.28 5.40 3.37
CA ALA A 277 17.15 6.11 2.43
C ALA A 277 18.40 6.59 3.15
N ARG A 278 19.52 6.61 2.43
CA ARG A 278 20.81 7.09 2.95
C ARG A 278 21.52 7.92 1.89
N ILE A 279 22.21 8.96 2.32
CA ILE A 279 23.06 9.76 1.43
C ILE A 279 24.41 9.04 1.31
N GLU A 280 24.76 8.65 0.09
CA GLU A 280 26.09 8.19 -0.27
C GLU A 280 27.00 9.39 -0.53
N GLN A 281 28.14 9.39 0.16
CA GLN A 281 29.03 10.54 0.16
C GLN A 281 29.90 10.60 -1.10
N GLY A 282 29.68 11.69 -1.82
CA GLY A 282 30.59 12.23 -2.82
C GLY A 282 31.50 13.29 -2.17
N SER A 283 31.51 14.49 -2.76
CA SER A 283 32.32 15.63 -2.29
C SER A 283 32.01 16.15 -0.87
N GLY A 284 30.85 15.83 -0.30
CA GLY A 284 30.42 16.27 1.03
C GLY A 284 30.03 17.75 1.12
N CYS A 285 30.01 18.47 0.00
CA CYS A 285 29.72 19.90 -0.08
C CYS A 285 28.24 20.23 0.09
N TRP A 286 27.35 19.25 -0.11
CA TRP A 286 25.90 19.45 -0.13
C TRP A 286 25.19 18.78 1.06
N THR A 287 25.94 18.01 1.85
CA THR A 287 25.43 17.23 2.98
C THR A 287 25.77 17.92 4.29
N SER A 288 24.76 18.20 5.12
CA SER A 288 24.96 18.68 6.48
C SER A 288 25.60 17.59 7.34
N PHE A 289 26.64 17.95 8.09
CA PHE A 289 27.34 17.01 8.95
C PHE A 289 26.42 16.45 10.04
N TRP A 290 25.64 17.31 10.70
CA TRP A 290 24.82 16.91 11.84
C TRP A 290 23.42 16.42 11.47
N HIS A 291 22.77 17.06 10.49
CA HIS A 291 21.33 16.93 10.27
C HIS A 291 20.92 15.95 9.17
N ASP A 292 21.84 15.56 8.29
CA ASP A 292 21.54 14.68 7.16
C ASP A 292 21.88 13.21 7.46
N HIS A 293 21.23 12.30 6.73
CA HIS A 293 21.31 10.84 6.96
C HIS A 293 22.38 10.21 6.06
N TRP A 294 23.64 10.55 6.33
CA TRP A 294 24.79 10.02 5.60
C TRP A 294 25.56 8.93 6.36
N VAL A 295 25.13 8.63 7.60
CA VAL A 295 25.63 7.56 8.45
C VAL A 295 24.52 6.51 8.63
N GLU A 296 24.87 5.25 8.89
CA GLU A 296 23.87 4.19 9.13
C GLU A 296 22.99 4.51 10.34
N GLY A 297 21.66 4.44 10.20
CA GLY A 297 20.71 4.74 11.28
C GLY A 297 20.31 6.22 11.34
N PRO A 298 19.92 6.76 12.52
CA PRO A 298 19.52 8.15 12.65
C PRO A 298 20.69 9.12 12.41
N CYS A 299 20.38 10.38 12.08
CA CYS A 299 21.40 11.41 11.85
C CYS A 299 22.29 11.65 13.09
N LEU A 300 23.47 12.25 12.88
CA LEU A 300 24.44 12.44 13.96
C LEU A 300 23.91 13.34 15.07
N ALA A 301 23.06 14.32 14.75
CA ALA A 301 22.37 15.16 15.73
C ALA A 301 21.50 14.35 16.70
N GLU A 302 20.80 13.33 16.21
CA GLU A 302 19.94 12.45 17.01
C GLU A 302 20.76 11.43 17.81
N LYS A 303 21.84 10.90 17.22
CA LYS A 303 22.74 9.94 17.90
C LYS A 303 23.58 10.59 19.00
N PHE A 304 24.09 11.79 18.75
CA PHE A 304 25.06 12.47 19.60
C PHE A 304 24.63 13.90 19.93
N PRO A 305 23.45 14.10 20.56
CA PRO A 305 22.89 15.44 20.81
C PRO A 305 23.80 16.31 21.69
N ARG A 306 24.56 15.68 22.61
CA ARG A 306 25.53 16.37 23.47
C ARG A 306 26.73 16.92 22.69
N VAL A 307 27.26 16.12 21.77
CA VAL A 307 28.40 16.52 20.94
C VAL A 307 27.98 17.61 19.96
N MET A 308 26.78 17.49 19.38
CA MET A 308 26.21 18.53 18.51
C MET A 308 26.02 19.86 19.27
N ALA A 309 25.48 19.84 20.49
CA ALA A 309 25.31 21.05 21.30
C ALA A 309 26.66 21.74 21.60
N ALA A 310 27.70 20.92 21.79
CA ALA A 310 29.08 21.36 21.99
C ALA A 310 29.79 21.83 20.69
N ALA A 311 29.27 21.50 19.51
CA ALA A 311 29.91 21.85 18.23
C ALA A 311 29.96 23.38 18.01
N VAL A 312 31.10 23.86 17.52
CA VAL A 312 31.28 25.29 17.15
C VAL A 312 30.41 25.64 15.94
N PHE A 313 30.30 24.72 14.97
CA PHE A 313 29.52 24.90 13.75
C PHE A 313 28.44 23.81 13.63
N PRO A 314 27.25 23.97 14.25
CA PRO A 314 26.17 22.98 14.15
C PRO A 314 25.54 22.87 12.75
N SER A 315 25.71 23.89 11.91
CA SER A 315 25.17 23.94 10.54
C SER A 315 26.24 23.69 9.47
N SER A 316 27.38 23.11 9.84
CA SER A 316 28.47 22.78 8.93
C SER A 316 28.11 21.67 7.95
N ARG A 317 28.86 21.63 6.85
CA ARG A 317 28.82 20.57 5.83
C ARG A 317 29.86 19.51 6.15
N VAL A 318 29.70 18.33 5.56
CA VAL A 318 30.64 17.22 5.74
C VAL A 318 32.02 17.57 5.20
N ALA A 319 32.09 18.28 4.07
CA ALA A 319 33.34 18.77 3.49
C ALA A 319 34.11 19.71 4.43
N ASP A 320 33.41 20.49 5.27
CA ASP A 320 34.05 21.46 6.18
C ASP A 320 34.88 20.78 7.28
N HIS A 321 34.58 19.52 7.59
CA HIS A 321 35.25 18.72 8.61
C HIS A 321 36.29 17.74 8.03
N LEU A 322 36.45 17.72 6.71
CA LEU A 322 37.29 16.77 6.00
C LEU A 322 38.62 17.44 5.61
N SER A 323 39.73 16.90 6.08
CA SER A 323 41.06 17.29 5.61
C SER A 323 41.83 16.07 5.10
N SER A 324 42.52 16.20 3.96
CA SER A 324 43.36 15.14 3.40
C SER A 324 44.82 15.50 3.63
N VAL A 325 45.49 14.76 4.52
CA VAL A 325 46.93 14.92 4.79
C VAL A 325 47.62 13.60 4.47
N GLY A 326 48.47 13.59 3.43
CA GLY A 326 49.25 12.41 3.04
C GLY A 326 48.43 11.21 2.54
N GLY A 327 47.21 11.43 2.03
CA GLY A 327 46.30 10.37 1.56
C GLY A 327 45.39 9.77 2.65
N ASN A 328 45.57 10.19 3.91
CA ASN A 328 44.67 9.84 5.01
C ASN A 328 43.64 10.94 5.23
N ILE A 329 42.39 10.52 5.44
CA ILE A 329 41.28 11.41 5.81
C ILE A 329 41.38 11.69 7.32
N LEU A 330 41.54 12.97 7.67
CA LEU A 330 41.52 13.48 9.03
C LEU A 330 40.24 14.29 9.26
N TRP A 331 39.52 13.93 10.31
CA TRP A 331 38.30 14.61 10.75
C TRP A 331 38.63 15.68 11.78
N ASP A 332 38.28 16.93 11.47
CA ASP A 332 38.41 18.04 12.41
C ASP A 332 37.01 18.54 12.81
N ILE A 333 36.60 18.26 14.05
CA ILE A 333 35.28 18.63 14.58
C ILE A 333 35.51 19.60 15.75
N PRO A 334 35.54 20.93 15.50
CA PRO A 334 35.79 21.91 16.54
C PRO A 334 34.63 21.98 17.54
N LEU A 335 34.96 21.89 18.83
CA LEU A 335 34.02 22.00 19.96
C LEU A 335 34.26 23.30 20.75
N LYS A 336 33.19 23.88 21.29
CA LYS A 336 33.17 25.18 22.00
C LYS A 336 34.00 25.22 23.28
N PHE A 337 34.42 24.06 23.79
CA PHE A 337 35.28 23.95 24.95
C PHE A 337 36.43 22.98 24.67
N THR A 338 37.61 23.31 25.19
CA THR A 338 38.66 22.31 25.36
C THR A 338 38.18 21.28 26.39
N LEU A 339 38.30 19.98 26.06
CA LEU A 339 37.96 18.84 26.93
C LEU A 339 38.86 18.73 28.17
N ARG A 340 39.09 19.83 28.91
CA ARG A 340 39.86 19.86 30.15
C ARG A 340 38.90 19.93 31.34
N GLY A 341 38.64 18.75 31.91
CA GLY A 341 38.05 18.55 33.23
C GLY A 341 36.52 18.72 33.31
N GLY A 342 35.77 17.61 33.30
CA GLY A 342 34.33 17.58 33.57
C GLY A 342 33.43 17.08 32.43
N ALA A 343 34.00 16.84 31.24
CA ALA A 343 33.27 16.45 30.03
C ALA A 343 33.60 15.02 29.56
N GLU A 344 33.76 14.08 30.49
CA GLU A 344 34.17 12.69 30.18
C GLU A 344 33.15 11.97 29.29
N ARG A 345 31.85 12.22 29.51
CA ARG A 345 30.77 11.64 28.71
C ARG A 345 30.73 12.21 27.29
N GLU A 346 30.99 13.50 27.12
CA GLU A 346 31.09 14.14 25.80
C GLU A 346 32.32 13.62 25.03
N ARG A 347 33.43 13.37 25.73
CA ARG A 347 34.63 12.74 25.16
C ARG A 347 34.35 11.32 24.69
N GLU A 348 33.69 10.52 25.51
CA GLU A 348 33.26 9.15 25.15
C GLU A 348 32.33 9.17 23.92
N CYS A 349 31.34 10.08 23.89
CA CYS A 349 30.47 10.24 22.73
C CYS A 349 31.22 10.66 21.46
N LEU A 350 32.22 11.54 21.59
CA LEU A 350 33.07 11.96 20.46
C LEU A 350 33.94 10.80 19.96
N MET A 351 34.50 9.98 20.85
CA MET A 351 35.26 8.80 20.44
C MET A 351 34.37 7.81 19.67
N ASN A 352 33.17 7.52 20.18
CA ASN A 352 32.20 6.68 19.48
C ASN A 352 31.80 7.26 18.11
N LEU A 353 31.70 8.59 17.99
CA LEU A 353 31.45 9.26 16.72
C LEU A 353 32.63 9.06 15.74
N LEU A 354 33.87 9.26 16.21
CA LEU A 354 35.08 9.12 15.42
C LEU A 354 35.40 7.66 15.06
N GLU A 355 34.81 6.66 15.71
CA GLU A 355 34.88 5.26 15.26
C GLU A 355 33.94 4.98 14.08
N ILE A 356 32.79 5.66 14.01
CA ILE A 356 31.78 5.44 12.98
C ILE A 356 32.19 6.08 11.65
N ILE A 357 32.68 7.32 11.69
CA ILE A 357 32.89 8.14 10.49
C ILE A 357 34.00 7.63 9.52
N PRO A 358 35.16 7.12 9.99
CA PRO A 358 36.27 6.69 9.11
C PRO A 358 35.93 5.50 8.19
N SER A 359 34.83 4.80 8.44
CA SER A 359 34.38 3.65 7.63
C SER A 359 33.72 4.04 6.29
N ILE A 360 33.59 5.33 6.00
CA ILE A 360 32.83 5.85 4.86
C ILE A 360 33.78 6.23 3.72
N ASN A 361 33.59 5.61 2.55
CA ASN A 361 34.35 5.93 1.34
C ASN A 361 33.83 7.24 0.72
N PHE A 362 34.71 8.23 0.60
CA PHE A 362 34.42 9.47 -0.11
C PHE A 362 34.85 9.35 -1.57
N THR A 363 33.98 9.79 -2.47
CA THR A 363 34.30 9.86 -3.90
C THR A 363 34.34 11.32 -4.35
N ALA A 364 35.13 11.63 -5.38
CA ALA A 364 35.16 12.98 -5.96
C ALA A 364 33.87 13.34 -6.76
N GLY A 365 32.89 12.43 -6.82
CA GLY A 365 31.65 12.60 -7.55
C GLY A 365 30.57 13.39 -6.79
N PRO A 366 29.41 13.64 -7.42
CA PRO A 366 28.26 14.24 -6.77
C PRO A 366 27.66 13.29 -5.72
N GLU A 367 27.20 13.81 -4.58
CA GLU A 367 26.46 13.00 -3.60
C GLU A 367 25.15 12.48 -4.20
N ARG A 368 24.73 11.30 -3.74
CA ARG A 368 23.52 10.63 -4.21
C ARG A 368 22.75 10.04 -3.04
N VAL A 369 21.44 9.88 -3.21
CA VAL A 369 20.63 9.14 -2.23
C VAL A 369 20.43 7.72 -2.72
N THR A 370 20.70 6.77 -1.85
CA THR A 370 20.51 5.34 -2.07
C THR A 370 19.30 4.85 -1.30
N TRP A 371 18.49 4.05 -1.97
CA TRP A 371 17.32 3.40 -1.40
C TRP A 371 17.73 2.09 -0.74
N LEU A 372 17.66 2.00 0.59
CA LEU A 372 18.16 0.86 1.36
C LEU A 372 17.39 -0.45 1.12
N PRO A 373 16.03 -0.45 0.98
CA PRO A 373 15.29 -1.69 0.74
C PRO A 373 15.62 -2.39 -0.59
N ASP A 374 16.08 -1.64 -1.60
CA ASP A 374 16.55 -2.18 -2.88
C ASP A 374 17.58 -1.21 -3.49
N ALA A 375 18.84 -1.37 -3.08
CA ALA A 375 19.92 -0.48 -3.49
C ALA A 375 20.19 -0.55 -5.00
N SER A 376 19.88 -1.68 -5.64
CA SER A 376 20.18 -1.92 -7.06
C SER A 376 19.13 -1.32 -8.01
N ALA A 377 17.84 -1.45 -7.68
CA ALA A 377 16.76 -0.97 -8.52
C ALA A 377 16.30 0.46 -8.17
N GLY A 378 16.76 1.00 -7.03
CA GLY A 378 16.35 2.29 -6.52
C GLY A 378 14.94 2.26 -5.92
N PHE A 379 14.35 3.45 -5.74
CA PHE A 379 13.03 3.57 -5.13
C PHE A 379 11.94 2.86 -5.95
N SER A 380 11.17 2.01 -5.29
CA SER A 380 9.90 1.52 -5.81
C SER A 380 8.81 1.63 -4.75
N VAL A 381 7.59 1.96 -5.19
CA VAL A 381 6.41 2.01 -4.31
C VAL A 381 6.19 0.64 -3.64
N LYS A 382 6.50 -0.46 -4.35
CA LYS A 382 6.37 -1.81 -3.82
C LYS A 382 7.34 -2.08 -2.67
N SER A 383 8.64 -1.78 -2.84
CA SER A 383 9.63 -1.98 -1.78
C SER A 383 9.37 -1.07 -0.58
N ALA A 384 8.94 0.19 -0.81
CA ALA A 384 8.47 1.07 0.27
C ALA A 384 7.25 0.49 1.01
N TYR A 385 6.24 0.01 0.30
CA TYR A 385 5.05 -0.59 0.89
C TYR A 385 5.36 -1.84 1.72
N ASP A 386 6.18 -2.75 1.19
CA ASP A 386 6.54 -3.99 1.88
C ASP A 386 7.32 -3.71 3.17
N HIS A 387 8.22 -2.71 3.16
CA HIS A 387 8.95 -2.27 4.35
C HIS A 387 8.02 -1.62 5.40
N LEU A 388 7.20 -0.63 5.02
CA LEU A 388 6.25 0.02 5.94
C LEU A 388 5.25 -0.96 6.55
N ARG A 389 4.86 -1.98 5.80
CA ARG A 389 3.92 -3.00 6.25
C ARG A 389 4.55 -3.93 7.28
N ALA A 390 5.83 -4.28 7.12
CA ALA A 390 6.53 -5.15 8.05
C ALA A 390 6.55 -4.58 9.47
N ASP A 391 6.63 -3.25 9.59
CA ASP A 391 6.61 -2.51 10.86
C ASP A 391 5.22 -2.48 11.52
N ARG A 392 4.13 -2.55 10.73
CA ARG A 392 2.75 -2.33 11.20
C ARG A 392 1.94 -3.60 11.44
N HIS A 393 2.26 -4.72 10.80
CA HIS A 393 1.41 -5.90 10.79
C HIS A 393 2.15 -7.16 11.25
N PHE A 394 1.82 -7.64 12.45
CA PHE A 394 2.25 -8.94 12.94
C PHE A 394 1.38 -10.04 12.31
N GLY A 395 2.04 -10.93 11.59
CA GLY A 395 1.44 -12.13 11.04
C GLY A 395 1.51 -13.31 11.99
N VAL A 396 0.91 -14.43 11.61
CA VAL A 396 1.24 -15.73 12.21
C VAL A 396 2.54 -16.21 11.54
N GLU A 397 3.63 -16.32 12.31
CA GLU A 397 4.97 -16.69 11.79
C GLU A 397 4.95 -18.05 11.08
N ASP A 398 4.30 -19.05 11.68
CA ASP A 398 4.18 -20.40 11.14
C ASP A 398 2.82 -20.68 10.47
N PHE A 399 2.27 -19.70 9.74
CA PHE A 399 1.03 -19.95 9.00
C PHE A 399 1.26 -20.97 7.88
N PRO A 400 0.42 -22.02 7.75
CA PRO A 400 0.60 -23.08 6.76
C PRO A 400 0.13 -22.64 5.36
N PHE A 401 0.77 -21.59 4.82
CA PHE A 401 0.39 -20.95 3.57
C PHE A 401 0.33 -21.93 2.39
N LYS A 402 1.37 -22.76 2.24
CA LYS A 402 1.45 -23.77 1.18
C LYS A 402 0.37 -24.84 1.32
N VAL A 403 -0.14 -25.08 2.51
CA VAL A 403 -1.27 -26.00 2.72
C VAL A 403 -2.58 -25.32 2.32
N VAL A 404 -2.84 -24.14 2.86
CA VAL A 404 -4.15 -23.47 2.71
C VAL A 404 -4.40 -23.03 1.27
N TRP A 405 -3.39 -22.42 0.63
CA TRP A 405 -3.53 -21.79 -0.68
C TRP A 405 -2.93 -22.67 -1.79
N GLN A 406 -3.78 -23.50 -2.39
CA GLN A 406 -3.43 -24.41 -3.48
C GLN A 406 -4.06 -23.94 -4.80
N LYS A 407 -3.26 -23.86 -5.88
CA LYS A 407 -3.74 -23.39 -7.19
C LYS A 407 -4.78 -24.33 -7.83
N ILE A 408 -4.69 -25.62 -7.53
CA ILE A 408 -5.57 -26.68 -8.06
C ILE A 408 -6.98 -26.58 -7.47
N ILE A 409 -7.13 -25.93 -6.32
CA ILE A 409 -8.35 -25.95 -5.53
C ILE A 409 -9.14 -24.66 -5.77
N PRO A 410 -10.48 -24.73 -5.94
CA PRO A 410 -11.30 -23.55 -6.08
C PRO A 410 -11.09 -22.54 -4.95
N SER A 411 -10.96 -21.25 -5.29
CA SER A 411 -10.66 -20.17 -4.34
C SER A 411 -11.66 -20.10 -3.17
N LYS A 412 -12.93 -20.45 -3.41
CA LYS A 412 -13.98 -20.58 -2.38
C LYS A 412 -13.56 -21.53 -1.26
N ILE A 413 -12.96 -22.66 -1.61
CA ILE A 413 -12.59 -23.73 -0.66
C ILE A 413 -11.29 -23.38 0.05
N CYS A 414 -10.30 -22.80 -0.66
CA CYS A 414 -9.11 -22.26 0.00
C CYS A 414 -9.48 -21.18 1.04
N THR A 415 -10.41 -20.29 0.70
CA THR A 415 -10.85 -19.25 1.64
C THR A 415 -11.66 -19.84 2.81
N PHE A 416 -12.45 -20.88 2.57
CA PHE A 416 -13.09 -21.64 3.64
C PHE A 416 -12.06 -22.27 4.58
N LEU A 417 -11.03 -22.93 4.05
CA LEU A 417 -9.99 -23.54 4.86
C LEU A 417 -9.18 -22.49 5.63
N TRP A 418 -8.93 -21.32 5.03
CA TRP A 418 -8.35 -20.18 5.74
C TRP A 418 -9.18 -19.79 6.98
N ILE A 419 -10.52 -19.76 6.89
CA ILE A 419 -11.41 -19.51 8.05
C ILE A 419 -11.30 -20.63 9.10
N VAL A 420 -11.14 -21.89 8.68
CA VAL A 420 -10.92 -23.04 9.57
C VAL A 420 -9.66 -22.84 10.41
N PHE A 421 -8.54 -22.47 9.78
CA PHE A 421 -7.26 -22.25 10.46
C PHE A 421 -7.30 -21.06 11.43
N HIS A 422 -8.11 -20.05 11.14
CA HIS A 422 -8.40 -18.95 12.07
C HIS A 422 -9.41 -19.32 13.17
N LYS A 423 -9.98 -20.52 13.14
CA LYS A 423 -11.02 -21.01 14.06
C LYS A 423 -12.24 -20.09 14.12
N ARG A 424 -12.58 -19.43 12.99
CA ARG A 424 -13.70 -18.46 12.88
C ARG A 424 -14.90 -18.97 12.09
N LEU A 425 -15.02 -20.28 11.90
CA LEU A 425 -16.22 -20.87 11.30
C LEU A 425 -17.46 -20.62 12.17
N LEU A 426 -18.64 -20.58 11.55
CA LEU A 426 -19.93 -20.41 12.23
C LEU A 426 -20.43 -21.70 12.89
N THR A 427 -19.56 -22.32 13.69
CA THR A 427 -19.90 -23.40 14.62
C THR A 427 -20.72 -22.85 15.79
N ARG A 428 -21.51 -23.69 16.47
CA ARG A 428 -22.37 -23.28 17.59
C ARG A 428 -21.57 -22.60 18.70
N ASP A 429 -20.35 -23.01 19.00
CA ASP A 429 -19.49 -22.30 19.97
C ASP A 429 -19.20 -20.85 19.56
N ASN A 430 -18.87 -20.61 18.30
CA ASN A 430 -18.56 -19.28 17.77
C ASN A 430 -19.80 -18.41 17.61
N LEU A 431 -20.96 -19.01 17.34
CA LEU A 431 -22.25 -18.32 17.36
C LEU A 431 -22.65 -17.92 18.79
N LYS A 432 -22.44 -18.82 19.77
CA LYS A 432 -22.67 -18.54 21.20
C LYS A 432 -21.76 -17.42 21.71
N LYS A 433 -20.48 -17.42 21.34
CA LYS A 433 -19.54 -16.31 21.63
C LYS A 433 -19.98 -14.96 21.03
N ARG A 434 -20.88 -14.97 20.04
CA ARG A 434 -21.46 -13.78 19.40
C ARG A 434 -22.87 -13.46 19.92
N GLY A 435 -23.30 -14.07 21.02
CA GLY A 435 -24.59 -13.81 21.66
C GLY A 435 -25.78 -14.56 21.05
N ILE A 436 -25.56 -15.44 20.05
CA ILE A 436 -26.65 -16.23 19.45
C ILE A 436 -26.85 -17.48 20.29
N GLN A 437 -28.00 -17.59 20.95
CA GLN A 437 -28.34 -18.74 21.78
C GLN A 437 -28.76 -19.94 20.93
N LEU A 438 -27.92 -20.98 20.92
CA LEU A 438 -28.17 -22.25 20.22
C LEU A 438 -27.75 -23.42 21.12
N PRO A 439 -28.38 -24.60 20.95
CA PRO A 439 -27.89 -25.82 21.59
C PRO A 439 -26.42 -26.06 21.23
N SER A 440 -25.55 -26.33 22.21
CA SER A 440 -24.11 -26.43 21.95
C SER A 440 -23.68 -27.74 21.29
N ARG A 441 -24.55 -28.76 21.24
CA ARG A 441 -24.22 -30.11 20.73
C ARG A 441 -23.80 -30.10 19.26
N CYS A 442 -22.91 -31.00 18.87
CA CYS A 442 -22.47 -31.21 17.49
C CYS A 442 -23.60 -31.78 16.61
N PRO A 443 -23.95 -31.16 15.47
CA PRO A 443 -24.98 -31.68 14.56
C PRO A 443 -24.64 -33.03 13.89
N LEU A 444 -23.37 -33.46 13.95
CA LEU A 444 -22.93 -34.70 13.31
C LEU A 444 -22.99 -35.90 14.26
N CYS A 445 -22.54 -35.75 15.51
CA CYS A 445 -22.45 -36.85 16.47
C CYS A 445 -23.37 -36.69 17.70
N GLU A 446 -23.88 -35.49 17.96
CA GLU A 446 -24.76 -35.14 19.09
C GLU A 446 -24.19 -35.40 20.50
N LYS A 447 -22.90 -35.78 20.60
CA LYS A 447 -22.25 -36.22 21.86
C LYS A 447 -21.46 -35.14 22.58
N ALA A 448 -20.90 -34.16 21.87
CA ALA A 448 -20.04 -33.13 22.43
C ALA A 448 -20.35 -31.76 21.84
N GLU A 449 -19.76 -30.69 22.39
CA GLU A 449 -19.96 -29.34 21.89
C GLU A 449 -19.35 -29.12 20.49
N GLU A 450 -20.07 -28.37 19.64
CA GLU A 450 -19.60 -28.03 18.30
C GLU A 450 -18.56 -26.90 18.35
N ASN A 451 -17.30 -27.26 18.15
CA ASN A 451 -16.22 -26.34 17.82
C ASN A 451 -15.40 -26.90 16.64
N PRO A 452 -14.55 -26.10 15.97
CA PRO A 452 -13.80 -26.56 14.79
C PRO A 452 -12.93 -27.81 15.06
N ASN A 453 -12.27 -27.89 16.21
CA ASN A 453 -11.44 -29.05 16.58
C ASN A 453 -12.31 -30.30 16.74
N HIS A 454 -13.43 -30.20 17.45
CA HIS A 454 -14.37 -31.31 17.54
C HIS A 454 -14.92 -31.70 16.17
N LEU A 455 -15.40 -30.73 15.39
CA LEU A 455 -16.06 -30.97 14.11
C LEU A 455 -15.18 -31.74 13.11
N PHE A 456 -13.90 -31.39 12.98
CA PHE A 456 -13.03 -32.01 11.98
C PHE A 456 -12.15 -33.14 12.54
N ILE A 457 -11.89 -33.18 13.84
CA ILE A 457 -10.92 -34.12 14.43
C ILE A 457 -11.56 -35.08 15.42
N ASN A 458 -12.28 -34.57 16.43
CA ASN A 458 -12.72 -35.41 17.55
C ASN A 458 -14.09 -36.06 17.35
N CYS A 459 -14.90 -35.54 16.43
CA CYS A 459 -16.23 -36.03 16.10
C CYS A 459 -16.18 -37.46 15.56
N SER A 460 -16.98 -38.37 16.13
CA SER A 460 -17.03 -39.78 15.72
C SER A 460 -17.42 -39.94 14.25
N PHE A 461 -18.34 -39.12 13.74
CA PHE A 461 -18.72 -39.09 12.34
C PHE A 461 -17.52 -38.72 11.43
N SER A 462 -16.79 -37.68 11.80
CA SER A 462 -15.66 -37.18 11.01
C SER A 462 -14.47 -38.14 11.06
N LYS A 463 -14.23 -38.79 12.20
CA LYS A 463 -13.25 -39.88 12.35
C LYS A 463 -13.56 -41.05 11.43
N GLU A 464 -14.83 -41.46 11.34
CA GLU A 464 -15.27 -42.54 10.46
C GLU A 464 -15.06 -42.19 8.97
N VAL A 465 -15.41 -40.96 8.56
CA VAL A 465 -15.14 -40.47 7.20
C VAL A 465 -13.63 -40.49 6.90
N TRP A 466 -12.82 -40.00 7.84
CA TRP A 466 -11.37 -40.02 7.70
C TRP A 466 -10.81 -41.43 7.57
N TRP A 467 -11.25 -42.35 8.44
CA TRP A 467 -10.81 -43.75 8.44
C TRP A 467 -11.11 -44.45 7.12
N ARG A 468 -12.31 -44.24 6.57
CA ARG A 468 -12.71 -44.77 5.26
C ARG A 468 -11.90 -44.21 4.09
N MET A 469 -11.46 -42.96 4.20
CA MET A 469 -10.60 -42.33 3.18
C MET A 469 -9.12 -42.70 3.32
N ARG A 470 -8.69 -43.26 4.47
CA ARG A 470 -7.29 -43.56 4.75
C ARG A 470 -6.66 -44.51 3.73
N SER A 471 -7.35 -45.60 3.37
CA SER A 471 -6.87 -46.55 2.37
C SER A 471 -6.80 -45.95 0.97
N PHE A 472 -7.63 -44.94 0.69
CA PHE A 472 -7.67 -44.25 -0.59
C PHE A 472 -6.53 -43.25 -0.77
N VAL A 473 -6.22 -42.48 0.28
CA VAL A 473 -5.15 -41.48 0.23
C VAL A 473 -3.78 -42.07 0.60
N ARG A 474 -3.73 -43.38 0.92
CA ARG A 474 -2.52 -44.14 1.32
C ARG A 474 -1.74 -43.47 2.46
N ILE A 475 -2.46 -43.03 3.50
CA ILE A 475 -1.88 -42.31 4.64
C ILE A 475 -1.55 -43.30 5.78
N ALA A 476 -0.34 -43.20 6.35
CA ALA A 476 0.06 -43.91 7.57
C ALA A 476 -0.78 -43.44 8.79
N SER A 477 -1.01 -44.34 9.75
CA SER A 477 -1.82 -44.02 10.93
C SER A 477 -1.16 -42.88 11.71
N THR A 478 -1.78 -41.70 11.76
CA THR A 478 -1.43 -40.70 12.77
C THR A 478 -2.27 -40.99 14.00
N THR A 479 -1.58 -41.23 15.12
CA THR A 479 -2.19 -41.47 16.43
C THR A 479 -3.13 -40.33 16.83
N VAL A 480 -4.16 -40.69 17.59
CA VAL A 480 -5.24 -39.82 18.02
C VAL A 480 -4.78 -39.08 19.29
N ASP A 481 -3.96 -38.04 19.13
CA ASP A 481 -3.67 -37.12 20.23
C ASP A 481 -4.63 -35.91 20.19
N ASN A 482 -4.87 -35.31 21.36
CA ASN A 482 -5.78 -34.18 21.61
C ASN A 482 -5.32 -32.84 21.00
N ASP A 483 -4.51 -32.89 19.95
CA ASP A 483 -3.88 -31.71 19.36
C ASP A 483 -4.88 -30.81 18.63
N ASP A 484 -4.55 -29.52 18.62
CA ASP A 484 -5.25 -28.51 17.85
C ASP A 484 -5.27 -28.85 16.35
N ILE A 485 -6.33 -28.41 15.66
CA ILE A 485 -6.49 -28.65 14.22
C ILE A 485 -5.30 -28.21 13.39
N SER A 486 -4.71 -27.07 13.76
CA SER A 486 -3.55 -26.50 13.10
C SER A 486 -2.33 -27.41 13.23
N THR A 487 -2.04 -27.86 14.45
CA THR A 487 -0.89 -28.70 14.80
C THR A 487 -1.00 -30.08 14.16
N ARG A 488 -2.18 -30.70 14.22
CA ARG A 488 -2.39 -32.04 13.66
C ARG A 488 -2.32 -32.05 12.14
N ILE A 489 -2.89 -31.04 11.48
CA ILE A 489 -2.78 -30.89 10.03
C ILE A 489 -1.34 -30.62 9.60
N MET A 490 -0.61 -29.79 10.35
CA MET A 490 0.79 -29.48 10.05
C MET A 490 1.68 -30.70 10.18
N ARG A 491 1.54 -31.45 11.27
CA ARG A 491 2.28 -32.70 11.47
C ARG A 491 1.98 -33.71 10.35
N TRP A 492 0.71 -33.82 9.96
CA TRP A 492 0.30 -34.66 8.84
C TRP A 492 0.95 -34.26 7.50
N PHE A 493 1.06 -32.97 7.21
CA PHE A 493 1.73 -32.47 6.01
C PHE A 493 3.24 -32.74 6.02
N CYS A 494 3.89 -32.56 7.17
CA CYS A 494 5.34 -32.74 7.32
C CYS A 494 5.77 -34.22 7.28
N GLN A 495 4.92 -35.14 7.75
CA GLN A 495 5.25 -36.58 7.85
C GLN A 495 5.11 -37.38 6.55
N ASN A 496 4.63 -36.78 5.45
CA ASN A 496 4.42 -37.50 4.18
C ASN A 496 5.30 -36.94 3.04
N PRO A 497 6.62 -37.26 3.00
CA PRO A 497 7.47 -36.92 1.87
C PRO A 497 7.19 -37.82 0.65
N SER A 498 7.38 -37.24 -0.53
CA SER A 498 7.63 -37.85 -1.85
C SER A 498 6.97 -39.20 -2.18
N SER A 499 5.68 -39.19 -2.52
CA SER A 499 4.95 -40.29 -3.19
C SER A 499 4.37 -39.80 -4.52
N PRO A 500 4.22 -40.66 -5.55
CA PRO A 500 3.49 -40.34 -6.79
C PRO A 500 2.07 -39.78 -6.55
N TRP A 501 1.49 -40.06 -5.38
CA TRP A 501 0.15 -39.63 -4.94
C TRP A 501 0.13 -38.34 -4.11
N GLN A 502 1.24 -37.59 -4.05
CA GLN A 502 1.36 -36.33 -3.31
C GLN A 502 0.27 -35.30 -3.62
N TRP A 503 -0.33 -35.34 -4.80
CA TRP A 503 -1.41 -34.41 -5.16
C TRP A 503 -2.70 -34.70 -4.42
N CYS A 504 -3.03 -35.99 -4.24
CA CYS A 504 -4.23 -36.42 -3.55
C CYS A 504 -4.15 -36.10 -2.06
N THR A 505 -2.98 -36.24 -1.44
CA THR A 505 -2.75 -35.74 -0.08
C THR A 505 -2.86 -34.22 -0.04
N LYS A 506 -2.21 -33.47 -0.94
CA LYS A 506 -2.27 -31.99 -0.94
C LYS A 506 -3.68 -31.40 -1.02
N VAL A 507 -4.64 -32.10 -1.64
CA VAL A 507 -6.03 -31.63 -1.78
C VAL A 507 -7.03 -32.32 -0.84
N PHE A 508 -6.65 -33.45 -0.24
CA PHE A 508 -7.54 -34.24 0.64
C PHE A 508 -8.07 -33.41 1.79
N LEU A 509 -7.22 -32.62 2.45
CA LEU A 509 -7.64 -31.80 3.58
C LEU A 509 -8.78 -30.84 3.21
N HIS A 510 -8.67 -30.15 2.06
CA HIS A 510 -9.69 -29.24 1.57
C HIS A 510 -10.99 -29.97 1.26
N ALA A 511 -10.91 -31.11 0.58
CA ALA A 511 -12.07 -31.93 0.25
C ALA A 511 -12.76 -32.46 1.51
N PHE A 512 -11.98 -32.97 2.46
CA PHE A 512 -12.47 -33.52 3.72
C PHE A 512 -13.18 -32.44 4.55
N CYS A 513 -12.50 -31.33 4.84
CA CYS A 513 -13.09 -30.25 5.64
C CYS A 513 -14.33 -29.66 4.95
N TRP A 514 -14.29 -29.51 3.62
CA TRP A 514 -15.44 -29.02 2.86
C TRP A 514 -16.63 -29.99 2.91
N SER A 515 -16.41 -31.29 2.70
CA SER A 515 -17.46 -32.31 2.77
C SER A 515 -18.11 -32.40 4.15
N ILE A 516 -17.30 -32.38 5.22
CA ILE A 516 -17.80 -32.38 6.60
C ILE A 516 -18.63 -31.11 6.88
N TRP A 517 -18.16 -29.95 6.43
CA TRP A 517 -18.90 -28.70 6.58
C TRP A 517 -20.22 -28.69 5.80
N MET A 518 -20.22 -29.21 4.57
CA MET A 518 -21.43 -29.33 3.77
C MET A 518 -22.43 -30.30 4.38
N GLU A 519 -21.98 -31.43 4.91
CA GLU A 519 -22.84 -32.39 5.61
C GLU A 519 -23.45 -31.77 6.87
N ARG A 520 -22.62 -31.11 7.69
CA ARG A 520 -23.10 -30.37 8.87
C ARG A 520 -24.17 -29.35 8.47
N ASN A 521 -23.95 -28.57 7.42
CA ASN A 521 -24.93 -27.59 6.97
C ASN A 521 -26.21 -28.23 6.42
N SER A 522 -26.12 -29.39 5.75
CA SER A 522 -27.30 -30.13 5.30
C SER A 522 -28.19 -30.54 6.47
N ARG A 523 -27.59 -31.06 7.55
CA ARG A 523 -28.33 -31.44 8.76
C ARG A 523 -28.95 -30.25 9.46
N VAL A 524 -28.19 -29.15 9.58
CA VAL A 524 -28.65 -27.96 10.31
C VAL A 524 -29.72 -27.18 9.56
N PHE A 525 -29.59 -27.01 8.23
CA PHE A 525 -30.44 -26.09 7.47
C PHE A 525 -31.48 -26.79 6.58
N LYS A 526 -31.27 -28.07 6.24
CA LYS A 526 -32.20 -28.84 5.39
C LYS A 526 -32.85 -30.03 6.10
N GLY A 527 -32.37 -30.39 7.30
CA GLY A 527 -32.80 -31.61 7.99
C GLY A 527 -32.37 -32.90 7.27
N GLU A 528 -31.45 -32.82 6.32
CA GLU A 528 -30.95 -33.97 5.56
C GLU A 528 -29.69 -34.52 6.21
N ALA A 529 -29.68 -35.78 6.61
CA ALA A 529 -28.51 -36.48 7.13
C ALA A 529 -28.15 -37.66 6.24
N VAL A 530 -26.87 -37.82 5.92
CA VAL A 530 -26.36 -39.03 5.25
C VAL A 530 -25.35 -39.78 6.10
N PHE A 531 -25.20 -41.06 5.80
CA PHE A 531 -24.20 -41.91 6.46
C PHE A 531 -22.76 -41.45 6.15
N PRO A 532 -21.80 -41.72 7.05
CA PRO A 532 -20.38 -41.38 6.85
C PRO A 532 -19.82 -41.83 5.51
N GLN A 533 -20.24 -43.01 5.04
CA GLN A 533 -19.82 -43.57 3.75
C GLN A 533 -20.17 -42.72 2.53
N VAL A 534 -21.34 -42.07 2.53
CA VAL A 534 -21.76 -41.16 1.44
C VAL A 534 -20.91 -39.89 1.47
N THR A 535 -20.59 -39.38 2.66
CA THR A 535 -19.73 -38.20 2.83
C THR A 535 -18.28 -38.51 2.43
N ALA A 536 -17.78 -39.71 2.75
CA ALA A 536 -16.49 -40.19 2.27
C ALA A 536 -16.46 -40.30 0.73
N PHE A 537 -17.50 -40.88 0.13
CA PHE A 537 -17.63 -40.96 -1.33
C PHE A 537 -17.61 -39.57 -1.98
N ARG A 538 -18.40 -38.61 -1.47
CA ARG A 538 -18.39 -37.20 -1.92
C ARG A 538 -16.99 -36.58 -1.83
N THR A 539 -16.26 -36.85 -0.74
CA THR A 539 -14.88 -36.38 -0.55
C THR A 539 -13.96 -36.93 -1.64
N GLY A 540 -14.06 -38.23 -1.94
CA GLY A 540 -13.32 -38.86 -3.04
C GLY A 540 -13.64 -38.26 -4.40
N CYS A 541 -14.92 -38.00 -4.70
CA CYS A 541 -15.34 -37.34 -5.94
C CYS A 541 -14.77 -35.92 -6.09
N LEU A 542 -14.69 -35.14 -5.01
CA LEU A 542 -14.08 -33.80 -5.05
C LEU A 542 -12.58 -33.88 -5.38
N ILE A 543 -11.86 -34.80 -4.76
CA ILE A 543 -10.43 -35.02 -5.03
C ILE A 543 -10.23 -35.43 -6.49
N ALA A 544 -10.99 -36.41 -6.95
CA ALA A 544 -11.01 -36.87 -8.34
C ALA A 544 -11.25 -35.70 -9.32
N SER A 545 -12.26 -34.88 -9.05
CA SER A 545 -12.60 -33.71 -9.87
C SER A 545 -11.46 -32.70 -9.95
N TRP A 546 -10.85 -32.32 -8.82
CA TRP A 546 -9.80 -31.31 -8.81
C TRP A 546 -8.49 -31.79 -9.44
N VAL A 547 -8.12 -33.05 -9.19
CA VAL A 547 -6.91 -33.65 -9.76
C VAL A 547 -7.07 -33.84 -11.28
N SER A 548 -8.25 -34.25 -11.73
CA SER A 548 -8.58 -34.34 -13.17
C SER A 548 -8.55 -32.96 -13.84
N ALA A 549 -9.19 -31.95 -13.23
CA ALA A 549 -9.22 -30.59 -13.76
C ALA A 549 -7.83 -29.94 -13.87
N ALA A 550 -6.88 -30.36 -13.03
CA ALA A 550 -5.50 -29.89 -13.08
C ALA A 550 -4.63 -30.62 -14.12
N GLY A 551 -5.18 -31.58 -14.87
CA GLY A 551 -4.44 -32.39 -15.85
C GLY A 551 -3.32 -33.22 -15.22
N LYS A 552 -3.42 -33.55 -13.92
CA LYS A 552 -2.37 -34.28 -13.20
C LYS A 552 -2.53 -35.80 -13.26
N VAL A 553 -3.73 -36.28 -13.58
CA VAL A 553 -4.06 -37.70 -13.69
C VAL A 553 -5.04 -37.88 -14.85
N ASP A 554 -4.84 -38.92 -15.65
CA ASP A 554 -5.71 -39.23 -16.78
C ASP A 554 -7.15 -39.49 -16.35
N LYS A 555 -8.09 -39.06 -17.20
CA LYS A 555 -9.53 -39.17 -16.94
C LYS A 555 -9.97 -40.61 -16.70
N GLN A 556 -9.41 -41.58 -17.43
CA GLN A 556 -9.68 -43.01 -17.27
C GLN A 556 -9.26 -43.53 -15.89
N VAL A 557 -8.12 -43.05 -15.36
CA VAL A 557 -7.65 -43.41 -14.02
C VAL A 557 -8.58 -42.82 -12.96
N VAL A 558 -9.08 -41.60 -13.18
CA VAL A 558 -10.06 -40.94 -12.29
C VAL A 558 -11.42 -41.65 -12.32
N GLU A 559 -11.87 -42.15 -13.47
CA GLU A 559 -13.11 -42.93 -13.60
C GLU A 559 -13.01 -44.29 -12.89
N ALA A 560 -11.92 -45.04 -13.12
CA ALA A 560 -11.63 -46.28 -12.39
C ALA A 560 -11.55 -46.05 -10.88
N TRP A 561 -11.04 -44.89 -10.47
CA TRP A 561 -11.00 -44.43 -9.08
C TRP A 561 -12.39 -44.23 -8.47
N VAL A 562 -13.28 -43.49 -9.15
CA VAL A 562 -14.65 -43.25 -8.66
C VAL A 562 -15.43 -44.57 -8.57
N LEU A 563 -15.23 -45.49 -9.52
CA LEU A 563 -15.84 -46.83 -9.48
C LEU A 563 -15.35 -47.65 -8.28
N THR A 564 -14.05 -47.60 -7.98
CA THR A 564 -13.45 -48.26 -6.80
C THR A 564 -13.94 -47.63 -5.49
N LEU A 565 -14.08 -46.31 -5.44
CA LEU A 565 -14.68 -45.59 -4.31
C LEU A 565 -16.11 -46.04 -4.07
N LYS A 566 -16.90 -46.17 -5.14
CA LYS A 566 -18.30 -46.61 -5.07
C LYS A 566 -18.41 -48.02 -4.51
N SER A 567 -17.60 -48.97 -5.01
CA SER A 567 -17.66 -50.37 -4.59
C SER A 567 -17.18 -50.60 -3.15
N LYS A 568 -16.18 -49.85 -2.68
CA LYS A 568 -15.64 -50.00 -1.31
C LYS A 568 -16.45 -49.26 -0.24
N LEU A 569 -17.04 -48.12 -0.60
CA LEU A 569 -17.71 -47.26 0.40
C LEU A 569 -19.22 -47.49 0.46
N ILE A 570 -19.85 -47.82 -0.66
CA ILE A 570 -21.30 -48.05 -0.73
C ILE A 570 -21.49 -49.56 -0.96
N PRO A 571 -21.71 -50.36 0.11
CA PRO A 571 -22.00 -51.77 -0.06
C PRO A 571 -23.24 -51.92 -0.95
N ARG A 572 -23.20 -52.87 -1.90
CA ARG A 572 -24.39 -53.25 -2.67
C ARG A 572 -25.40 -53.81 -1.66
N SER A 573 -26.57 -53.17 -1.61
CA SER A 573 -27.73 -53.59 -0.82
C SER A 573 -28.12 -55.02 -1.13
#